data_AF-A0AAD2SL71-F1
#
_entry.id   AF-A0AAD2SL71-F1
#
_cell.length_a   1.000
_cell.length_b   1.000
_cell.length_c   1.000
_cell.angle_alpha   90.00
_cell.angle_beta   90.00
_cell.angle_gamma   90.00
#
_symmetry.space_group_name_H-M   'P 1'
#
loop_
_entity.id
_entity.type
_entity.pdbx_description
1 polymer ?
#
loop_
_entity_poly.entity_id
_entity_poly.type
_entity_poly.pdbx_seq_one_letter_code
_entity_poly.pdbx_strand_id
1 'polypeptide(L)'
;FMSMADGINTGWMTVYHTGNTTRSADGTLKAASPIIKIYADGRFDTNDESEGCTVTRVGTGEYRINGCIGMNADAAWGGIDGGFDIPKDRNRQPLVWLDYEVDSEGSVLVKTFHRTYPDSPEFARNERPGLADGDPVDIPADQFVSVRVEMPQDSIWNKKQKEMLDAMEKAERERQQNQQQEQV
;
A
#
# COMPACT_ATOMS: atom_id res chain seq x y z
N PHE A 1 23.84 -1.43 -13.86
CA PHE A 1 24.99 -1.35 -14.76
C PHE A 1 24.49 -0.95 -16.14
N MET A 2 24.80 0.26 -16.61
CA MET A 2 24.54 0.68 -17.99
C MET A 2 25.71 0.24 -18.87
N SER A 3 25.40 -0.42 -19.99
CA SER A 3 26.32 -0.59 -21.12
C SER A 3 26.05 0.56 -22.09
N MET A 4 27.08 1.35 -22.41
CA MET A 4 27.02 2.39 -23.43
C MET A 4 27.42 1.80 -24.79
N ALA A 5 26.54 1.91 -25.77
CA ALA A 5 26.91 1.93 -27.18
C ALA A 5 26.04 2.98 -27.89
N ASP A 6 26.69 3.79 -28.73
CA ASP A 6 26.09 4.56 -29.84
C ASP A 6 25.47 5.94 -29.60
N GLY A 7 25.91 6.69 -28.59
CA GLY A 7 25.90 8.16 -28.64
C GLY A 7 24.54 8.87 -28.76
N ILE A 8 23.42 8.14 -28.65
CA ILE A 8 22.06 8.66 -28.56
C ILE A 8 21.54 8.26 -27.18
N ASN A 9 21.52 9.20 -26.24
CA ASN A 9 20.99 8.97 -24.90
C ASN A 9 19.45 8.97 -24.95
N THR A 10 18.85 7.88 -25.43
CA THR A 10 17.41 7.60 -25.26
C THR A 10 17.14 6.70 -24.05
N GLY A 11 18.11 6.59 -23.14
CA GLY A 11 17.99 5.75 -21.95
C GLY A 11 17.15 6.45 -20.89
N TRP A 12 15.84 6.22 -20.91
CA TRP A 12 14.96 6.56 -19.80
C TRP A 12 15.53 5.91 -18.51
N MET A 13 16.05 6.74 -17.60
CA MET A 13 16.53 6.30 -16.30
C MET A 13 15.39 6.43 -15.30
N THR A 14 14.91 5.32 -14.76
CA THR A 14 13.94 5.35 -13.65
C THR A 14 14.65 5.86 -12.40
N VAL A 15 14.38 7.11 -12.02
CA VAL A 15 14.94 7.72 -10.81
C VAL A 15 14.04 7.42 -9.63
N TYR A 16 14.58 6.67 -8.67
CA TYR A 16 13.94 6.44 -7.38
C TYR A 16 14.39 7.51 -6.38
N HIS A 17 13.43 8.16 -5.73
CA HIS A 17 13.62 9.15 -4.67
C HIS A 17 12.60 8.92 -3.54
N THR A 18 12.73 9.67 -2.44
CA THR A 18 11.89 9.48 -1.24
C THR A 18 10.38 9.65 -1.48
N GLY A 19 9.99 10.33 -2.56
CA GLY A 19 8.59 10.56 -2.93
C GLY A 19 8.00 9.50 -3.86
N ASN A 20 8.77 8.49 -4.29
CA ASN A 20 8.28 7.38 -5.11
C ASN A 20 8.83 6.03 -4.66
N THR A 21 9.39 5.96 -3.45
CA THR A 21 9.87 4.72 -2.82
C THR A 21 9.38 4.58 -1.39
N THR A 22 8.93 3.38 -1.02
CA THR A 22 8.72 2.99 0.37
C THR A 22 9.94 2.22 0.87
N ARG A 23 10.47 2.65 2.02
CA ARG A 23 11.53 1.90 2.71
C ARG A 23 10.90 0.83 3.59
N SER A 24 11.21 -0.43 3.30
CA SER A 24 10.78 -1.57 4.13
C SER A 24 11.58 -1.63 5.44
N ALA A 25 11.04 -2.33 6.46
CA ALA A 25 11.69 -2.48 7.76
C ALA A 25 13.06 -3.20 7.70
N ASP A 26 13.31 -3.98 6.65
CA ASP A 26 14.58 -4.66 6.34
C ASP A 26 15.61 -3.74 5.63
N GLY A 27 15.26 -2.48 5.38
CA GLY A 27 16.12 -1.50 4.72
C GLY A 27 16.08 -1.54 3.19
N THR A 28 15.28 -2.41 2.56
CA THR A 28 15.10 -2.41 1.11
C THR A 28 14.24 -1.23 0.65
N LEU A 29 14.67 -0.58 -0.44
CA LEU A 29 13.88 0.42 -1.16
C LEU A 29 12.99 -0.32 -2.15
N LYS A 30 11.68 -0.14 -2.02
CA LYS A 30 10.70 -0.66 -2.97
C LYS A 30 9.93 0.51 -3.57
N ALA A 31 9.39 0.33 -4.78
CA ALA A 31 8.51 1.34 -5.37
C ALA A 31 7.39 1.69 -4.38
N ALA A 32 7.08 2.97 -4.26
CA ALA A 32 6.01 3.39 -3.38
C ALA A 32 4.68 2.82 -3.89
N SER A 33 3.90 2.26 -2.97
CA SER A 33 2.57 1.73 -3.28
C SER A 33 1.53 2.51 -2.49
N PRO A 34 0.28 2.54 -2.96
CA PRO A 34 -0.85 3.00 -2.14
C PRO A 34 -0.95 2.13 -0.88
N ILE A 35 -0.90 2.76 0.31
CA ILE A 35 -0.98 2.08 1.61
C ILE A 35 -2.02 2.75 2.48
N ILE A 36 -2.89 1.94 3.07
CA ILE A 36 -3.88 2.35 4.04
C ILE A 36 -3.62 1.62 5.35
N LYS A 37 -3.46 2.36 6.45
CA LYS A 37 -3.40 1.80 7.80
C LYS A 37 -4.77 1.85 8.43
N ILE A 38 -5.21 0.76 9.03
CA ILE A 38 -6.53 0.63 9.67
C ILE A 38 -6.32 0.35 11.15
N TYR A 39 -7.04 1.09 12.00
CA TYR A 39 -7.02 0.96 13.45
C TYR A 39 -8.32 0.34 13.97
N ALA A 40 -8.27 -0.16 15.21
CA ALA A 40 -9.34 -0.89 15.87
C ALA A 40 -10.73 -0.24 15.76
N ASP A 41 -10.79 1.08 15.94
CA ASP A 41 -12.03 1.88 15.96
C ASP A 41 -12.48 2.37 14.58
N GLY A 42 -11.79 1.96 13.52
CA GLY A 42 -12.06 2.41 12.15
C GLY A 42 -11.37 3.72 11.78
N ARG A 43 -10.56 4.33 12.68
CA ARG A 43 -9.60 5.35 12.24
C ARG A 43 -8.66 4.75 11.20
N PHE A 44 -8.13 5.60 10.33
CA PHE A 44 -7.22 5.19 9.27
C PHE A 44 -6.26 6.30 8.87
N ASP A 45 -5.12 5.90 8.33
CA ASP A 45 -4.15 6.80 7.70
C ASP A 45 -3.91 6.37 6.25
N THR A 46 -3.81 7.34 5.34
CA THR A 46 -3.44 7.17 3.93
C THR A 46 -2.08 7.81 3.65
N ASN A 47 -1.32 7.25 2.72
CA ASN A 47 -0.20 7.96 2.09
C ASN A 47 -0.65 8.77 0.86
N ASP A 48 0.27 9.53 0.26
CA ASP A 48 -0.01 10.36 -0.91
C ASP A 48 -0.59 9.53 -2.08
N GLU A 49 -0.09 8.32 -2.30
CA GLU A 49 -0.57 7.43 -3.37
C GLU A 49 -1.98 6.89 -3.14
N SER A 50 -2.44 6.78 -1.89
CA SER A 50 -3.80 6.35 -1.53
C SER A 50 -4.73 7.52 -1.17
N GLU A 51 -4.34 8.75 -1.53
CA GLU A 51 -5.16 9.94 -1.33
C GLU A 51 -6.54 9.76 -2.00
N GLY A 52 -7.60 10.01 -1.22
CA GLY A 52 -8.99 9.81 -1.65
C GLY A 52 -9.60 8.48 -1.20
N CYS A 53 -8.81 7.56 -0.65
CA CYS A 53 -9.36 6.38 0.01
C CYS A 53 -10.00 6.73 1.35
N THR A 54 -11.01 5.95 1.71
CA THR A 54 -11.70 6.07 3.01
C THR A 54 -11.89 4.69 3.62
N VAL A 55 -11.91 4.63 4.96
CA VAL A 55 -12.20 3.40 5.70
C VAL A 55 -13.41 3.58 6.58
N THR A 56 -14.31 2.59 6.58
CA THR A 56 -15.48 2.53 7.44
C THR A 56 -15.49 1.21 8.20
N ARG A 57 -15.53 1.25 9.53
CA ARG A 57 -15.77 0.07 10.35
C ARG A 57 -17.25 -0.32 10.26
N VAL A 58 -17.53 -1.46 9.64
CA VAL A 58 -18.91 -1.94 9.40
C VAL A 58 -19.40 -2.87 10.51
N GLY A 59 -18.48 -3.53 11.21
CA GLY A 59 -18.77 -4.47 12.28
C GLY A 59 -17.52 -4.75 13.12
N THR A 60 -17.65 -5.66 14.09
CA THR A 60 -16.50 -6.13 14.88
C THR A 60 -15.52 -6.87 13.99
N GLY A 61 -14.30 -6.37 13.88
CA GLY A 61 -13.28 -6.94 13.01
C GLY A 61 -13.56 -6.76 11.52
N GLU A 62 -14.51 -5.91 11.12
CA GLU A 62 -14.85 -5.70 9.70
C GLU A 62 -14.65 -4.24 9.30
N TYR A 63 -13.78 -4.02 8.31
CA TYR A 63 -13.36 -2.70 7.85
C TYR A 63 -13.45 -2.61 6.34
N ARG A 64 -14.28 -1.70 5.84
CA ARG A 64 -14.49 -1.48 4.40
C ARG A 64 -13.67 -0.30 3.92
N ILE A 65 -12.84 -0.54 2.91
CA ILE A 65 -12.04 0.45 2.20
C ILE A 65 -12.76 0.81 0.89
N ASN A 66 -12.98 2.10 0.67
CA ASN A 66 -13.51 2.63 -0.59
C ASN A 66 -12.50 3.59 -1.25
N GLY A 67 -12.64 3.83 -2.55
CA GLY A 67 -11.77 4.72 -3.33
C GLY A 67 -10.58 4.02 -3.99
N CYS A 68 -10.45 2.72 -3.79
CA CYS A 68 -9.53 1.82 -4.50
C CYS A 68 -10.31 0.91 -5.47
N ILE A 69 -9.57 0.19 -6.32
CA ILE A 69 -10.12 -0.78 -7.30
C ILE A 69 -9.75 -2.23 -6.98
N GLY A 70 -9.23 -2.49 -5.79
CA GLY A 70 -8.90 -3.82 -5.30
C GLY A 70 -7.60 -3.86 -4.50
N MET A 71 -7.08 -5.06 -4.30
CA MET A 71 -5.77 -5.29 -3.68
C MET A 71 -4.66 -4.99 -4.68
N ASN A 72 -3.53 -4.48 -4.18
CA ASN A 72 -2.35 -4.29 -5.01
C ASN A 72 -1.77 -5.65 -5.43
N ALA A 73 -1.69 -5.90 -6.74
CA ALA A 73 -1.27 -7.19 -7.31
C ALA A 73 0.26 -7.32 -7.51
N ASP A 74 1.06 -6.37 -7.04
CA ASP A 74 2.52 -6.41 -7.19
C ASP A 74 3.13 -7.62 -6.45
N ALA A 75 3.84 -8.45 -7.22
CA ALA A 75 4.57 -9.62 -6.73
C ALA A 75 5.62 -9.28 -5.66
N ALA A 76 6.13 -8.05 -5.63
CA ALA A 76 7.09 -7.59 -4.62
C ALA A 76 6.48 -7.42 -3.22
N TRP A 77 5.15 -7.48 -3.10
CA TRP A 77 4.43 -7.05 -1.90
C TRP A 77 3.38 -8.02 -1.36
N GLY A 78 3.25 -9.21 -1.94
CA GLY A 78 2.27 -10.21 -1.50
C GLY A 78 1.80 -11.14 -2.63
N GLY A 79 2.11 -10.79 -3.89
CA GLY A 79 1.71 -11.60 -5.03
C GLY A 79 0.20 -11.57 -5.24
N ILE A 80 -0.35 -12.69 -5.70
CA ILE A 80 -1.78 -12.84 -6.02
C ILE A 80 -2.69 -12.63 -4.79
N ASP A 81 -2.17 -12.84 -3.59
CA ASP A 81 -2.94 -12.78 -2.34
C ASP A 81 -3.00 -11.36 -1.76
N GLY A 82 -2.37 -10.38 -2.42
CA GLY A 82 -2.37 -8.98 -2.03
C GLY A 82 -1.37 -8.66 -0.91
N GLY A 83 -0.97 -7.40 -0.82
CA GLY A 83 0.00 -6.96 0.17
C GLY A 83 -0.64 -6.42 1.45
N PHE A 84 -0.53 -7.17 2.54
CA PHE A 84 -0.95 -6.72 3.86
C PHE A 84 0.08 -7.05 4.96
N ASP A 85 0.11 -6.24 6.00
CA ASP A 85 0.83 -6.53 7.25
C ASP A 85 -0.14 -6.47 8.42
N ILE A 86 -0.04 -7.48 9.27
CA ILE A 86 -0.95 -7.70 10.39
C ILE A 86 -0.23 -7.51 11.73
N PRO A 87 -0.96 -7.08 12.78
CA PRO A 87 -0.46 -6.96 14.15
C PRO A 87 0.27 -8.22 14.61
N LYS A 88 1.44 -8.04 15.23
CA LYS A 88 2.30 -9.12 15.72
C LYS A 88 2.70 -8.86 17.17
N ASP A 89 2.91 -9.93 17.91
CA ASP A 89 3.43 -9.88 19.27
C ASP A 89 4.97 -9.69 19.30
N ARG A 90 5.53 -9.68 20.50
CA ARG A 90 6.99 -9.57 20.73
C ARG A 90 7.81 -10.72 20.10
N ASN A 91 7.18 -11.86 19.84
CA ASN A 91 7.77 -13.06 19.24
C ASN A 91 7.54 -13.14 17.73
N ARG A 92 6.99 -12.09 17.11
CA ARG A 92 6.57 -12.04 15.70
C ARG A 92 5.44 -13.02 15.36
N GLN A 93 4.65 -13.43 16.35
CA GLN A 93 3.43 -14.19 16.14
C GLN A 93 2.27 -13.25 15.79
N PRO A 94 1.61 -13.44 14.65
CA PRO A 94 0.40 -12.69 14.33
C PRO A 94 -0.70 -12.79 15.40
N LEU A 95 -1.25 -11.65 15.79
CA LEU A 95 -2.29 -11.57 16.82
C LEU A 95 -3.71 -11.84 16.26
N VAL A 96 -3.86 -11.71 14.95
CA VAL A 96 -5.13 -11.90 14.23
C VAL A 96 -4.92 -12.74 12.98
N TRP A 97 -5.97 -13.45 12.58
CA TRP A 97 -6.16 -13.88 11.20
C TRP A 97 -6.72 -12.71 10.40
N LEU A 98 -6.36 -12.63 9.13
CA LEU A 98 -6.91 -11.65 8.19
C LEU A 98 -7.48 -12.39 7.00
N ASP A 99 -8.71 -12.03 6.66
CA ASP A 99 -9.36 -12.40 5.41
C ASP A 99 -9.79 -11.11 4.71
N TYR A 100 -10.03 -11.18 3.39
CA TYR A 100 -10.53 -10.04 2.66
C TYR A 100 -11.41 -10.44 1.49
N GLU A 101 -12.34 -9.56 1.15
CA GLU A 101 -13.19 -9.67 -0.03
C GLU A 101 -13.05 -8.39 -0.85
N VAL A 102 -13.06 -8.53 -2.18
CA VAL A 102 -13.10 -7.40 -3.09
C VAL A 102 -14.47 -7.39 -3.77
N ASP A 103 -15.20 -6.30 -3.58
CA ASP A 103 -16.53 -6.11 -4.14
C ASP A 103 -16.44 -5.83 -5.65
N SER A 104 -17.57 -5.93 -6.37
CA SER A 104 -17.62 -5.65 -7.82
C SER A 104 -17.22 -4.21 -8.19
N GLU A 105 -17.39 -3.27 -7.25
CA GLU A 105 -16.98 -1.87 -7.38
C GLU A 105 -15.49 -1.66 -7.06
N GLY A 106 -14.76 -2.72 -6.70
CA GLY A 106 -13.33 -2.66 -6.34
C GLY A 106 -13.04 -2.25 -4.90
N SER A 107 -14.08 -1.99 -4.09
CA SER A 107 -13.92 -1.75 -2.65
C SER A 107 -13.43 -3.01 -1.94
N VAL A 108 -12.58 -2.84 -0.93
CA VAL A 108 -11.97 -3.96 -0.21
C VAL A 108 -12.56 -4.06 1.20
N LEU A 109 -13.16 -5.19 1.52
CA LEU A 109 -13.63 -5.52 2.86
C LEU A 109 -12.59 -6.36 3.59
N VAL A 110 -11.94 -5.80 4.61
CA VAL A 110 -10.97 -6.48 5.45
C VAL A 110 -11.67 -7.05 6.67
N LYS A 111 -11.45 -8.33 6.96
CA LYS A 111 -12.01 -9.06 8.10
C LYS A 111 -10.88 -9.57 8.99
N THR A 112 -10.97 -9.36 10.30
CA THR A 112 -9.99 -9.81 11.28
C THR A 112 -10.62 -10.76 12.30
N PHE A 113 -9.91 -11.84 12.59
CA PHE A 113 -10.35 -12.87 13.53
C PHE A 113 -9.30 -13.15 14.58
N HIS A 114 -9.72 -13.57 15.77
CA HIS A 114 -8.82 -13.87 16.86
C HIS A 114 -7.95 -15.07 16.51
N ARG A 115 -6.65 -14.95 16.77
CA ARG A 115 -5.69 -16.01 16.51
C ARG A 115 -5.03 -16.48 17.78
N THR A 116 -5.12 -17.76 18.07
CA THR A 116 -4.47 -18.38 19.23
C THR A 116 -3.36 -19.34 18.80
N TYR A 117 -2.46 -19.65 19.73
CA TYR A 117 -1.35 -20.59 19.54
C TYR A 117 -1.30 -21.60 20.68
N PRO A 118 -2.12 -22.67 20.64
CA PRO A 118 -2.19 -23.67 21.72
C PRO A 118 -0.85 -24.32 22.06
N ASP A 119 0.02 -24.50 21.06
CA ASP A 119 1.33 -25.13 21.20
C ASP A 119 2.41 -24.16 21.73
N SER A 120 2.10 -22.87 21.88
CA SER A 120 3.02 -21.89 22.47
C SER A 120 2.99 -21.92 24.00
N PRO A 121 4.04 -21.41 24.68
CA PRO A 121 4.00 -21.18 26.13
C PRO A 121 2.80 -20.32 26.52
N GLU A 122 2.24 -20.52 27.72
CA GLU A 122 1.00 -19.87 28.19
C GLU A 122 1.00 -18.34 27.96
N PHE A 123 2.13 -17.67 28.22
CA PHE A 123 2.28 -16.22 28.04
C PHE A 123 2.27 -15.74 26.57
N ALA A 124 2.38 -16.66 25.61
CA ALA A 124 2.50 -16.40 24.16
C ALA A 124 1.36 -17.05 23.35
N ARG A 125 0.36 -17.66 24.00
CA ARG A 125 -0.76 -18.30 23.30
C ARG A 125 -1.76 -17.33 22.70
N ASN A 126 -1.69 -16.05 23.10
CA ASN A 126 -2.67 -15.02 22.78
C ASN A 126 -4.10 -15.41 23.17
N GLU A 127 -4.29 -16.21 24.24
CA GLU A 127 -5.62 -16.58 24.73
C GLU A 127 -6.29 -15.37 25.40
N ARG A 128 -7.53 -15.06 25.00
CA ARG A 128 -8.34 -13.98 25.59
C ARG A 128 -9.65 -14.53 26.15
N PRO A 129 -10.05 -14.15 27.37
CA PRO A 129 -11.32 -14.60 27.94
C PRO A 129 -12.50 -14.24 27.04
N GLY A 130 -13.30 -15.24 26.65
CA GLY A 130 -14.49 -15.05 25.83
C GLY A 130 -14.25 -14.90 24.32
N LEU A 131 -13.03 -15.15 23.84
CA LEU A 131 -12.75 -15.30 22.41
C LEU A 131 -12.08 -16.65 22.13
N ALA A 132 -12.64 -17.41 21.19
CA ALA A 132 -12.05 -18.58 20.61
C ALA A 132 -11.20 -18.22 19.36
N ASP A 133 -10.36 -19.15 18.92
CA ASP A 133 -9.67 -19.04 17.64
C ASP A 133 -10.69 -18.94 16.49
N GLY A 134 -10.51 -17.96 15.60
CA GLY A 134 -11.40 -17.70 14.49
C GLY A 134 -12.61 -16.81 14.82
N ASP A 135 -12.81 -16.39 16.08
CA ASP A 135 -13.89 -15.46 16.41
C ASP A 135 -13.62 -14.06 15.84
N PRO A 136 -14.61 -13.35 15.29
CA PRO A 136 -14.43 -11.97 14.81
C PRO A 136 -13.93 -11.06 15.93
N VAL A 137 -12.85 -10.32 15.66
CA VAL A 137 -12.25 -9.40 16.64
C VAL A 137 -11.69 -8.19 15.95
N ASP A 138 -11.83 -7.02 16.58
CA ASP A 138 -11.17 -5.81 16.10
C ASP A 138 -9.64 -5.93 16.21
N ILE A 139 -8.96 -5.12 15.40
CA ILE A 139 -7.51 -4.91 15.44
C ILE A 139 -7.08 -4.54 16.88
N PRO A 140 -5.94 -5.02 17.40
CA PRO A 140 -5.43 -4.60 18.70
C PRO A 140 -5.30 -3.07 18.78
N ALA A 141 -5.75 -2.47 19.90
CA ALA A 141 -5.91 -1.02 20.03
C ALA A 141 -4.60 -0.22 19.92
N ASP A 142 -3.46 -0.86 20.15
CA ASP A 142 -2.11 -0.29 20.10
C ASP A 142 -1.41 -0.54 18.75
N GLN A 143 -2.05 -1.25 17.82
CA GLN A 143 -1.48 -1.63 16.52
C GLN A 143 -2.44 -1.29 15.37
N PHE A 144 -2.00 -1.57 14.15
CA PHE A 144 -2.78 -1.36 12.94
C PHE A 144 -2.59 -2.52 11.96
N VAL A 145 -3.54 -2.68 11.05
CA VAL A 145 -3.38 -3.47 9.83
C VAL A 145 -2.97 -2.53 8.71
N SER A 146 -1.93 -2.87 7.97
CA SER A 146 -1.52 -2.14 6.77
C SER A 146 -2.01 -2.88 5.54
N VAL A 147 -2.75 -2.21 4.67
CA VAL A 147 -3.31 -2.78 3.44
C VAL A 147 -2.76 -2.01 2.25
N ARG A 148 -2.22 -2.73 1.27
CA ARG A 148 -1.80 -2.16 -0.01
C ARG A 148 -2.92 -2.35 -1.02
N VAL A 149 -3.37 -1.24 -1.57
CA VAL A 149 -4.51 -1.22 -2.50
C VAL A 149 -4.05 -0.84 -3.90
N GLU A 150 -4.85 -1.22 -4.88
CA GLU A 150 -4.71 -0.75 -6.25
C GLU A 150 -5.56 0.51 -6.42
N MET A 151 -4.97 1.56 -6.98
CA MET A 151 -5.65 2.85 -7.16
C MET A 151 -6.08 3.03 -8.60
N PRO A 152 -7.27 3.60 -8.85
CA PRO A 152 -7.69 3.86 -10.21
C PRO A 152 -6.76 4.86 -10.90
N GLN A 153 -6.64 4.78 -12.22
CA GLN A 153 -5.78 5.66 -13.03
C GLN A 153 -6.19 7.14 -12.93
N ASP A 154 -7.44 7.41 -12.57
CA ASP A 154 -7.98 8.74 -12.38
C ASP A 154 -8.01 9.16 -10.89
N SER A 155 -7.28 8.45 -10.02
CA SER A 155 -7.07 8.86 -8.64
C SER A 155 -6.42 10.25 -8.54
N ILE A 156 -6.57 10.90 -7.38
CA ILE A 156 -6.05 12.24 -7.13
C ILE A 156 -4.53 12.27 -7.38
N TRP A 157 -3.82 11.27 -6.86
CA TRP A 157 -2.38 11.13 -7.06
C TRP A 157 -2.00 10.92 -8.52
N ASN A 158 -2.64 9.96 -9.21
CA ASN A 158 -2.29 9.62 -10.59
C ASN A 158 -2.56 10.79 -11.56
N LYS A 159 -3.63 11.57 -11.32
CA LYS A 159 -3.90 12.82 -12.06
C LYS A 159 -2.80 13.86 -11.83
N LYS A 160 -2.42 14.12 -10.57
CA LYS A 160 -1.34 15.06 -10.24
C LYS A 160 -0.01 14.66 -10.91
N GLN A 161 0.34 13.38 -10.88
CA GLN A 161 1.57 12.88 -11.52
C GLN A 161 1.54 13.06 -13.04
N LYS A 162 0.40 12.77 -13.69
CA LYS A 162 0.23 12.96 -15.13
C LYS A 162 0.34 14.42 -15.54
N GLU A 163 -0.32 15.33 -14.81
CA GLU A 163 -0.24 16.77 -15.09
C GLU A 163 1.18 17.32 -14.94
N MET A 164 1.94 16.86 -13.94
CA MET A 164 3.35 17.24 -13.79
C MET A 164 4.20 16.71 -14.95
N LEU A 165 3.98 15.46 -15.38
CA LEU A 165 4.71 14.87 -16.50
C LEU A 165 4.43 15.65 -17.80
N ASP A 166 3.16 15.91 -18.09
CA ASP A 166 2.74 16.69 -19.27
C ASP A 166 3.35 18.11 -19.26
N ALA A 167 3.41 18.75 -18.08
CA ALA A 167 4.04 20.06 -17.91
C ALA A 167 5.57 20.02 -18.12
N MET A 168 6.24 18.97 -17.64
CA MET A 168 7.68 18.76 -17.84
C MET A 168 8.00 18.52 -19.32
N GLU A 169 7.24 17.65 -20.01
CA GLU A 169 7.42 17.38 -21.44
C GLU A 169 7.17 18.63 -22.29
N LYS A 170 6.19 19.47 -21.90
CA LYS A 170 5.96 20.75 -22.56
C LYS A 170 7.14 21.70 -22.34
N ALA A 171 7.61 21.86 -21.11
CA ALA A 171 8.75 22.71 -20.80
C ALA A 171 10.05 22.23 -21.50
N GLU A 172 10.25 20.93 -21.62
CA GLU A 172 11.40 20.36 -22.34
C GLU A 172 11.32 20.63 -23.84
N ARG A 173 10.14 20.43 -24.46
CA ARG A 173 9.91 20.79 -25.88
C ARG A 173 10.15 22.27 -26.13
N GLU A 174 9.67 23.15 -25.26
CA GLU A 174 9.90 24.60 -25.37
C GLU A 174 11.40 24.94 -25.24
N ARG A 175 12.13 24.32 -24.31
CA ARG A 175 13.58 24.49 -24.18
C ARG A 175 14.33 24.04 -25.44
N GLN A 176 13.97 22.89 -26.00
CA GLN A 176 14.58 22.36 -27.22
C GLN A 176 14.31 23.27 -28.42
N GLN A 177 13.09 23.80 -28.55
CA GLN A 177 12.73 24.76 -29.60
C GLN A 177 13.52 26.07 -29.48
N ASN A 178 13.62 26.65 -28.28
CA ASN A 178 14.39 27.87 -28.06
C ASN A 178 15.88 27.67 -28.38
N GLN A 179 16.47 26.54 -27.99
CA GLN A 179 17.87 26.22 -28.30
C GLN A 179 18.12 26.04 -29.81
N GLN A 180 17.16 25.48 -30.55
CA GLN A 180 17.25 25.37 -32.01
C GLN A 180 17.14 26.74 -32.69
N GLN A 181 16.34 27.65 -32.16
CA GLN A 181 16.21 29.01 -32.68
C GLN A 181 17.44 29.88 -32.40
N GLU A 182 18.13 29.69 -31.27
CA GLU A 182 19.37 30.40 -30.93
C GLU A 182 20.59 29.96 -31.76
N GLN A 183 20.51 28.81 -32.45
CA GLN A 183 21.58 28.28 -33.29
C GLN A 183 21.42 28.61 -34.79
N VAL A 184 20.38 29.37 -35.16
CA VAL A 184 20.09 29.84 -36.53
C VAL A 184 20.32 31.33 -36.64
#